data_AF-A0A1F1L3N8-F1
#
_entry.id   AF-A0A1F1L3N8-F1
#
_cell.length_a   1.000
_cell.length_b   1.000
_cell.length_c   1.000
_cell.angle_alpha   90.00
_cell.angle_beta   90.00
_cell.angle_gamma   90.00
#
_symmetry.space_group_name_H-M   'P 1'
#
loop_
_entity.id
_entity.type
_entity.pdbx_description
1 polymer ?
#
loop_
_entity_poly.entity_id
_entity_poly.type
_entity_poly.pdbx_seq_one_letter_code
_entity_poly.pdbx_strand_id
1 'polypeptide(L)' 'MCHRDDIWYETNIEIIDYMKAFENLKFSMDASFVYNPSIQSVWLSVDGNIVEVKGGQTV' A
#
# COMPACT_ATOMS: atom_id res chain seq x y z
N MET A 1 25.27 -15.17 -20.03
CA MET A 1 24.02 -14.37 -19.94
C MET A 1 23.16 -15.03 -18.88
N CYS A 2 23.09 -14.42 -17.69
CA CYS A 2 22.53 -15.04 -16.49
C CYS A 2 21.01 -14.80 -16.46
N HIS A 3 20.22 -15.81 -16.79
CA HIS A 3 18.79 -15.84 -16.52
C HIS A 3 18.60 -16.44 -15.13
N ARG A 4 18.02 -15.66 -14.19
CA ARG A 4 17.57 -16.19 -12.90
C ARG A 4 16.18 -16.77 -13.10
N ASP A 5 16.09 -18.09 -13.14
CA ASP A 5 14.86 -18.87 -13.28
C ASP A 5 14.00 -18.84 -12.00
N ASP A 6 14.55 -18.32 -10.88
CA ASP A 6 13.93 -18.30 -9.55
C ASP A 6 12.99 -17.11 -9.28
N ILE A 7 12.68 -16.29 -10.29
CA ILE A 7 11.85 -15.10 -10.12
C ILE A 7 10.65 -15.20 -11.06
N TRP A 8 9.48 -15.48 -10.48
CA TRP A 8 8.21 -15.42 -11.20
C TRP A 8 7.92 -13.96 -11.56
N TYR A 9 8.09 -13.63 -12.84
CA TYR A 9 7.59 -12.39 -13.44
C TYR A 9 6.12 -12.59 -13.78
N GLU A 10 5.25 -12.53 -12.78
CA GLU A 10 3.83 -12.41 -13.07
C GLU A 10 3.50 -10.94 -13.32
N THR A 11 2.74 -10.71 -14.38
CA THR A 11 2.14 -9.42 -14.77
C THR A 11 1.09 -8.97 -13.76
N ASN A 12 1.28 -9.19 -12.46
CA ASN A 12 0.30 -8.86 -11.44
C ASN A 12 0.48 -7.39 -11.03
N ILE A 13 0.24 -6.51 -12.01
CA ILE A 13 0.28 -5.05 -11.85
C ILE A 13 -0.60 -4.61 -10.68
N GLU A 14 -1.72 -5.29 -10.42
CA GLU A 14 -2.62 -4.97 -9.31
C GLU A 14 -1.93 -5.12 -7.96
N ILE A 15 -1.16 -6.20 -7.75
CA ILE A 15 -0.39 -6.40 -6.52
C ILE A 15 0.71 -5.33 -6.39
N ILE A 16 1.39 -5.01 -7.49
CA ILE A 16 2.45 -3.99 -7.49
C ILE A 16 1.84 -2.60 -7.22
N ASP A 17 0.68 -2.29 -7.78
CA ASP A 17 0.00 -1.02 -7.59
C ASP A 17 -0.55 -0.90 -6.16
N TYR A 18 -1.06 -2.00 -5.59
CA TYR A 18 -1.44 -2.04 -4.18
C TYR A 18 -0.25 -1.82 -3.26
N MET A 19 0.87 -2.51 -3.50
CA MET A 19 2.10 -2.34 -2.72
C MET A 19 2.64 -0.91 -2.82
N LYS A 20 2.61 -0.31 -4.01
CA LYS A 20 2.95 1.11 -4.21
C LYS A 20 1.98 2.04 -3.50
N ALA A 21 0.68 1.75 -3.54
CA ALA A 21 -0.32 2.55 -2.86
C ALA A 21 -0.12 2.52 -1.34
N PHE A 22 0.22 1.36 -0.79
CA PHE A 22 0.57 1.17 0.62
C PHE A 22 1.87 1.89 1.00
N GLU A 23 2.93 1.77 0.18
CA GLU A 23 4.21 2.43 0.45
C GLU A 23 4.11 3.97 0.36
N ASN A 24 3.22 4.49 -0.48
CA ASN A 24 3.02 5.92 -0.66
C ASN A 24 2.13 6.57 0.42
N LEU A 25 1.58 5.78 1.35
CA LEU A 25 0.81 6.30 2.47
C LEU A 25 1.65 7.29 3.29
N LYS A 26 1.03 8.41 3.65
CA LYS A 26 1.66 9.46 4.45
C LYS A 26 1.13 9.39 5.86
N PHE A 27 2.00 9.00 6.78
CA PHE A 27 1.70 8.94 8.21
C PHE A 27 2.05 10.27 8.87
N SER A 28 1.28 10.64 9.88
CA SER A 28 1.63 11.72 10.79
C SER A 28 2.83 11.34 11.65
N MET A 29 3.51 12.35 12.21
CA MET A 29 4.65 12.14 13.11
C MET A 29 4.30 11.30 14.35
N ASP A 30 3.03 11.30 14.75
CA ASP A 30 2.50 10.57 15.90
C ASP A 30 1.75 9.28 15.50
N ALA A 31 1.74 8.93 14.20
CA ALA A 31 0.94 7.83 13.64
C ALA A 31 -0.57 7.88 13.93
N SER A 32 -1.08 9.01 14.43
CA SER A 32 -2.49 9.22 14.74
C SER A 32 -3.36 9.55 13.53
N PHE A 33 -2.78 9.87 12.37
CA PHE A 33 -3.52 9.97 11.12
C PHE A 33 -2.68 9.47 9.93
N VAL A 34 -3.37 8.92 8.95
CA VAL A 34 -2.82 8.39 7.71
C VAL A 34 -3.54 9.01 6.53
N TYR A 35 -2.78 9.59 5.60
CA TYR A 35 -3.29 10.13 4.36
C TYR A 35 -2.93 9.20 3.21
N ASN A 36 -3.93 8.85 2.40
CA ASN A 36 -3.73 8.07 1.19
C ASN A 36 -3.76 8.98 -0.04
N PRO A 37 -2.59 9.33 -0.62
CA PRO A 37 -2.53 10.11 -1.85
C PRO A 37 -2.93 9.30 -3.10
N SER A 38 -3.04 7.99 -2.99
CA SER A 38 -3.38 7.10 -4.10
C SER A 38 -4.89 7.04 -4.29
N ILE A 39 -5.37 6.56 -5.46
CA ILE A 39 -6.80 6.35 -5.73
C ILE A 39 -7.31 5.01 -5.20
N GLN A 40 -6.41 4.04 -5.00
CA GLN A 40 -6.74 2.74 -4.45
C GLN A 40 -7.06 2.83 -2.95
N SER A 41 -8.02 2.02 -2.50
CA SER A 41 -8.29 1.88 -1.07
C SER A 41 -7.26 0.95 -0.43
N VAL A 42 -6.66 1.39 0.66
CA VAL A 42 -5.65 0.62 1.39
C VAL A 42 -6.20 0.27 2.77
N TRP A 43 -5.93 -0.95 3.22
CA TRP A 43 -6.37 -1.43 4.53
C TRP A 43 -5.16 -1.54 5.44
N LEU A 44 -5.25 -0.92 6.62
CA LEU A 44 -4.20 -0.92 7.62
C LEU A 44 -4.71 -1.48 8.92
N SER A 45 -3.88 -2.24 9.61
CA SER A 45 -4.17 -2.67 10.98
C SER A 45 -3.39 -1.77 11.94
N VAL A 46 -4.10 -0.91 12.66
CA VAL A 46 -3.52 -0.03 13.70
C VAL A 46 -4.08 -0.46 15.04
N ASP A 47 -3.22 -0.86 15.97
CA ASP A 47 -3.59 -1.30 17.32
C ASP A 47 -4.65 -2.44 17.33
N GLY A 48 -4.57 -3.35 16.36
CA GLY A 48 -5.53 -4.45 16.18
C GLY A 48 -6.86 -4.05 15.54
N ASN A 49 -7.06 -2.78 15.20
CA ASN A 49 -8.21 -2.30 14.45
C ASN A 49 -7.88 -2.20 12.96
N ILE A 50 -8.69 -2.84 12.13
CA ILE A 50 -8.58 -2.73 10.67
C ILE A 50 -9.28 -1.44 10.23
N VAL A 51 -8.49 -0.54 9.66
CA VAL A 51 -8.92 0.76 9.17
C VAL A 51 -8.82 0.76 7.64
N GLU A 52 -9.93 1.12 7.00
CA GLU A 52 -9.95 1.35 5.55
C GLU A 52 -9.65 2.83 5.25
N VAL A 53 -8.60 3.06 4.47
CA VAL A 53 -8.21 4.38 3.98
C VAL A 53 -8.47 4.42 2.48
N LYS A 54 -9.63 4.97 2.12
CA LYS A 54 -10.00 5.14 0.70
C LYS A 54 -9.06 6.12 0.02
N GLY A 55 -8.94 5.96 -1.29
CA GLY A 55 -8.06 6.81 -2.07
C GLY A 55 -8.42 8.29 -1.97
N GLY A 56 -7.41 9.14 -1.76
CA GLY A 56 -7.56 10.59 -1.57
C GLY A 56 -8.14 11.00 -0.21
N GLN A 57 -8.34 10.07 0.73
CA GLN A 57 -8.85 10.37 2.06
C GLN A 57 -7.76 10.31 3.13
N THR A 58 -7.99 11.04 4.22
CA THR A 58 -7.22 10.96 5.46
C THR A 58 -8.09 10.32 6.53
N VAL A 59 -7.53 9.38 7.27
CA VAL A 59 -8.15 8.75 8.44
C VAL A 59 -7.30 9.03 9.68
#